data_AF-A0A840W3T0-F1
#
_entry.id   AF-A0A840W3T0-F1
#
_cell.length_a   1.000
_cell.length_b   1.000
_cell.length_c   1.000
_cell.angle_alpha   90.00
_cell.angle_beta   90.00
_cell.angle_gamma   90.00
#
_symmetry.space_group_name_H-M   'P 1'
#
loop_
_entity.id
_entity.type
_entity.pdbx_description
1 polymer ?
#
loop_
_entity_poly.entity_id
_entity_poly.type
_entity_poly.pdbx_seq_one_letter_code
_entity_poly.pdbx_strand_id
1 'polypeptide(L)'
;MNRHSHEPPTPVGVDVRGLSAAMIDEVLDDVFVRARRCRALDAAGPPGTSGGPQWLLAELGDGRITGACPGERWSRSDTPPTEQLSAPSLDPGTDRWRVLEVLVFGPHAQIRLGEGAASGWVSAEGRHDVPEWLRPRDRSFLLQGWPGADHSRTLEGGVPRSVTREPSGAEAVLPVAWTDFSGRLRPLPERGRGALESTGTWLTVREYWAADPLTGAVGVAFHRLTGLRAGTKPTGPEFDVGTGDQVEPGGRDRGRGQEEER
;
A
#
# COMPACT_ATOMS: atom_id res chain seq x y z
N MET A 1 -19.62 -0.56 37.54
CA MET A 1 -19.70 0.37 36.40
C MET A 1 -18.92 -0.22 35.25
N ASN A 2 -19.60 -0.87 34.30
CA ASN A 2 -18.99 -1.35 33.06
C ASN A 2 -18.71 -0.13 32.17
N ARG A 3 -17.43 0.27 32.08
CA ARG A 3 -16.99 1.10 30.95
C ARG A 3 -17.11 0.22 29.72
N HIS A 4 -18.17 0.43 28.93
CA HIS A 4 -18.26 -0.17 27.61
C HIS A 4 -17.10 0.39 26.77
N SER A 5 -16.04 -0.40 26.70
CA SER A 5 -14.84 -0.22 25.89
C SER A 5 -15.19 -0.46 24.42
N HIS A 6 -15.83 0.54 23.80
CA HIS A 6 -16.07 0.54 22.35
C HIS A 6 -14.88 1.09 21.56
N GLU A 7 -13.85 1.60 22.23
CA GLU A 7 -12.62 2.01 21.54
C GLU A 7 -11.75 0.79 21.27
N PRO A 8 -11.35 0.57 20.00
CA PRO A 8 -10.42 -0.49 19.66
C PRO A 8 -9.09 -0.25 20.39
N PRO A 9 -8.41 -1.31 20.85
CA PRO A 9 -7.11 -1.16 21.52
C PRO A 9 -6.10 -0.43 20.64
N THR A 10 -5.22 0.37 21.26
CA THR A 10 -4.25 1.20 20.52
C THR A 10 -3.26 0.31 19.76
N PRO A 11 -3.09 0.51 18.44
CA PRO A 11 -2.15 -0.27 17.65
C PRO A 11 -0.70 0.00 18.10
N VAL A 12 0.09 -1.05 18.13
CA VAL A 12 1.49 -1.01 18.57
C VAL A 12 2.43 -0.87 17.37
N GLY A 13 3.42 0.02 17.49
CA GLY A 13 4.44 0.24 16.45
C GLY A 13 4.05 1.24 15.34
N VAL A 14 2.94 1.97 15.52
CA VAL A 14 2.50 3.06 14.63
C VAL A 14 2.26 4.33 15.43
N ASP A 15 2.75 5.45 14.93
CA ASP A 15 2.40 6.77 15.44
C ASP A 15 1.25 7.32 14.58
N VAL A 16 0.12 7.64 15.21
CA VAL A 16 -1.03 8.25 14.55
C VAL A 16 -1.28 9.62 15.16
N ARG A 17 -1.30 10.66 14.32
CA ARG A 17 -1.57 12.04 14.75
C ARG A 17 -2.59 12.71 13.84
N GLY A 18 -3.44 13.56 14.43
CA GLY A 18 -4.31 14.44 13.68
C GLY A 18 -3.52 15.48 12.89
N LEU A 19 -4.06 15.86 11.74
CA LEU A 19 -3.58 16.99 10.93
C LEU A 19 -4.33 18.26 11.31
N SER A 20 -3.64 19.39 11.32
CA SER A 20 -4.30 20.70 11.40
C SER A 20 -4.97 21.03 10.07
N ALA A 21 -5.94 21.97 10.08
CA ALA A 21 -6.57 22.45 8.85
C ALA A 21 -5.53 22.95 7.82
N ALA A 22 -4.51 23.68 8.27
CA ALA A 22 -3.43 24.15 7.40
C ALA A 22 -2.63 22.99 6.76
N MET A 23 -2.36 21.90 7.51
CA MET A 23 -1.69 20.73 6.95
C MET A 23 -2.58 19.99 5.94
N ILE A 24 -3.90 19.95 6.17
CA ILE A 24 -4.85 19.39 5.20
C ILE A 24 -4.82 20.20 3.91
N ASP A 25 -4.86 21.53 4.02
CA ASP A 25 -4.78 22.45 2.87
C ASP A 25 -3.46 22.25 2.09
N GLU A 26 -2.34 22.11 2.80
CA GLU A 26 -1.04 21.83 2.17
C GLU A 26 -0.98 20.49 1.43
N VAL A 27 -1.60 19.43 1.99
CA VAL A 27 -1.67 18.12 1.33
C VAL A 27 -2.48 18.24 0.03
N LEU A 28 -3.66 18.88 0.11
CA LEU A 28 -4.53 19.06 -1.04
C LEU A 28 -3.89 19.95 -2.11
N ASP A 29 -3.21 21.02 -1.71
CA ASP A 29 -2.47 21.89 -2.63
C ASP A 29 -1.28 21.17 -3.29
N ASP A 30 -0.46 20.44 -2.53
CA ASP A 30 0.68 19.70 -3.06
C ASP A 30 0.20 18.68 -4.12
N VAL A 31 -0.83 17.88 -3.79
CA VAL A 31 -1.30 16.77 -4.64
C VAL A 31 -2.19 17.26 -5.78
N PHE A 32 -3.19 18.10 -5.49
CA PHE A 32 -4.25 18.38 -6.45
C PHE A 32 -4.06 19.66 -7.26
N VAL A 33 -3.42 20.68 -6.68
CA VAL A 33 -3.25 21.99 -7.31
C VAL A 33 -1.89 22.08 -7.99
N ARG A 34 -0.81 21.80 -7.25
CA ARG A 34 0.57 21.94 -7.72
C ARG A 34 1.12 20.66 -8.36
N ALA A 35 0.41 19.53 -8.22
CA ALA A 35 0.81 18.22 -8.71
C ALA A 35 2.28 17.87 -8.37
N ARG A 36 2.71 18.23 -7.16
CA ARG A 36 4.04 17.97 -6.63
C ARG A 36 4.01 16.96 -5.49
N ARG A 37 5.15 16.32 -5.26
CA ARG A 37 5.39 15.41 -4.15
C ARG A 37 4.83 15.97 -2.83
N CYS A 38 4.09 15.14 -2.09
CA CYS A 38 3.46 15.54 -0.84
C CYS A 38 4.51 15.67 0.27
N ARG A 39 4.82 16.91 0.66
CA ARG A 39 5.87 17.21 1.64
C ARG A 39 5.46 16.81 3.06
N ALA A 40 4.17 16.93 3.38
CA ALA A 40 3.62 16.50 4.66
C ALA A 40 3.81 14.99 4.89
N LEU A 41 3.72 14.19 3.81
CA LEU A 41 3.97 12.75 3.87
C LEU A 41 5.45 12.45 4.13
N ASP A 42 6.35 13.12 3.39
CA ASP A 42 7.80 12.94 3.57
C ASP A 42 8.26 13.33 4.97
N ALA A 43 7.73 14.44 5.50
CA ALA A 43 8.05 14.92 6.85
C ALA A 43 7.53 13.97 7.95
N ALA A 44 6.54 13.14 7.65
CA ALA A 44 6.02 12.16 8.59
C ALA A 44 6.82 10.85 8.64
N GLY A 45 7.60 10.54 7.59
CA GLY A 45 8.44 9.35 7.56
C GLY A 45 9.67 9.46 8.47
N PRO A 46 10.33 8.32 8.80
CA PRO A 46 11.60 8.35 9.52
C PRO A 46 12.68 9.18 8.78
N PRO A 47 13.64 9.79 9.48
CA PRO A 47 14.74 10.51 8.84
C PRO A 47 15.47 9.65 7.80
N GLY A 48 15.76 10.23 6.63
CA GLY A 48 16.45 9.53 5.54
C GLY A 48 15.57 8.61 4.68
N THR A 49 14.25 8.54 4.95
CA THR A 49 13.29 7.77 4.13
C THR A 49 12.56 8.61 3.08
N SER A 50 12.79 9.92 3.06
CA SER A 50 12.30 10.83 2.03
C SER A 50 12.89 10.45 0.67
N GLY A 51 12.06 10.42 -0.37
CA GLY A 51 12.48 10.11 -1.75
C GLY A 51 11.97 8.78 -2.30
N GLY A 52 11.34 7.94 -1.47
CA GLY A 52 10.61 6.77 -1.96
C GLY A 52 9.38 7.16 -2.80
N PRO A 53 8.79 6.24 -3.59
CA PRO A 53 7.56 6.51 -4.32
C PRO A 53 6.40 6.86 -3.36
N GLN A 54 5.53 7.75 -3.81
CA GLN A 54 4.24 8.03 -3.17
C GLN A 54 3.11 7.59 -4.10
N TRP A 55 1.96 7.26 -3.53
CA TRP A 55 0.75 6.87 -4.22
C TRP A 55 -0.46 7.63 -3.69
N LEU A 56 -1.43 7.81 -4.58
CA LEU A 56 -2.69 8.50 -4.32
C LEU A 56 -3.84 7.55 -4.62
N LEU A 57 -4.78 7.45 -3.68
CA LEU A 57 -6.13 6.93 -3.90
C LEU A 57 -7.10 7.95 -3.32
N ALA A 58 -7.86 8.62 -4.18
CA ALA A 58 -8.86 9.60 -3.79
C ALA A 58 -10.22 9.14 -4.29
N GLU A 59 -11.11 8.86 -3.34
CA GLU A 59 -12.51 8.54 -3.60
C GLU A 59 -13.34 9.82 -3.47
N LEU A 60 -14.06 10.13 -4.53
CA LEU A 60 -14.92 11.30 -4.67
C LEU A 60 -16.36 10.84 -4.90
N GLY A 61 -17.33 11.71 -4.63
CA GLY A 61 -18.75 11.40 -4.83
C GLY A 61 -19.13 11.09 -6.28
N ASP A 62 -18.28 11.46 -7.24
CA ASP A 62 -18.48 11.29 -8.68
C ASP A 62 -17.43 10.38 -9.34
N GLY A 63 -16.61 9.68 -8.56
CA GLY A 63 -15.63 8.71 -9.06
C GLY A 63 -14.35 8.72 -8.26
N ARG A 64 -13.24 8.33 -8.89
CA ARG A 64 -11.94 8.23 -8.21
C ARG A 64 -10.82 8.88 -8.99
N ILE A 65 -9.82 9.38 -8.27
CA ILE A 65 -8.54 9.82 -8.82
C ILE A 65 -7.44 8.99 -8.16
N THR A 66 -6.64 8.31 -8.96
CA THR A 66 -5.46 7.59 -8.48
C THR A 66 -4.20 8.25 -9.02
N GLY A 67 -3.05 7.91 -8.44
CA GLY A 67 -1.79 8.41 -8.98
C GLY A 67 -0.56 7.83 -8.32
N ALA A 68 0.58 8.07 -8.96
CA ALA A 68 1.90 7.82 -8.39
C ALA A 68 2.81 9.03 -8.56
N CYS A 69 3.68 9.22 -7.58
CA CYS A 69 4.75 10.19 -7.58
C CYS A 69 6.06 9.45 -7.26
N PRO A 70 6.77 8.90 -8.28
CA PRO A 70 8.04 8.21 -8.07
C PRO A 70 9.20 9.18 -7.75
N GLY A 71 9.00 10.49 -7.96
CA GLY A 71 9.99 11.54 -7.72
C GLY A 71 9.30 12.81 -7.24
N GLU A 72 9.40 13.89 -8.03
CA GLU A 72 8.95 15.24 -7.63
C GLU A 72 7.53 15.61 -8.09
N ARG A 73 7.00 14.96 -9.13
CA ARG A 73 5.70 15.30 -9.72
C ARG A 73 4.74 14.13 -9.74
N TRP A 74 3.46 14.44 -9.50
CA TRP A 74 2.39 13.48 -9.57
C TRP A 74 2.03 13.15 -11.01
N SER A 75 1.83 11.86 -11.25
CA SER A 75 1.19 11.31 -12.43
C SER A 75 -0.18 10.79 -11.98
N ARG A 76 -1.24 11.57 -12.22
CA ARG A 76 -2.62 11.28 -11.77
C ARG A 76 -3.54 10.80 -12.89
N SER A 77 -4.52 9.98 -12.57
CA SER A 77 -5.49 9.42 -13.53
C SER A 77 -6.37 10.47 -14.20
N ASP A 78 -6.60 11.62 -13.56
CA ASP A 78 -7.41 12.74 -14.05
C ASP A 78 -6.66 13.62 -15.07
N THR A 79 -5.49 13.19 -15.54
CA THR A 79 -4.71 13.85 -16.60
C THR A 79 -4.56 12.94 -17.82
N PRO A 80 -4.17 13.50 -18.98
CA PRO A 80 -3.86 12.71 -20.16
C PRO A 80 -2.90 11.55 -19.90
N PRO A 81 -3.12 10.39 -20.54
CA PRO A 81 -4.19 10.07 -21.52
C PRO A 81 -5.45 9.42 -20.89
N THR A 82 -5.68 9.59 -19.58
CA THR A 82 -6.69 8.84 -18.83
C THR A 82 -7.80 9.67 -18.21
N GLU A 83 -7.88 10.98 -18.48
CA GLU A 83 -8.85 11.86 -17.80
C GLU A 83 -10.30 11.38 -17.95
N GLN A 84 -10.65 10.81 -19.10
CA GLN A 84 -11.99 10.29 -19.42
C GLN A 84 -12.38 9.04 -18.60
N LEU A 85 -11.42 8.41 -17.93
CA LEU A 85 -11.61 7.20 -17.10
C LEU A 85 -11.52 7.50 -15.60
N SER A 86 -11.40 8.77 -15.24
CA SER A 86 -11.18 9.26 -13.89
C SER A 86 -12.28 10.24 -13.52
N ALA A 87 -12.44 10.52 -12.22
CA ALA A 87 -13.20 11.69 -11.82
C ALA A 87 -12.50 12.97 -12.33
N PRO A 88 -13.26 14.05 -12.61
CA PRO A 88 -12.69 15.36 -12.93
C PRO A 88 -11.73 15.83 -11.85
N SER A 89 -10.68 16.56 -12.24
CA SER A 89 -9.71 17.14 -11.31
C SER A 89 -10.40 17.84 -10.14
N LEU A 90 -9.86 17.61 -8.94
CA LEU A 90 -10.34 18.21 -7.70
C LEU A 90 -9.71 19.59 -7.53
N ASP A 91 -10.52 20.66 -7.48
CA ASP A 91 -10.09 21.96 -6.96
C ASP A 91 -10.47 22.09 -5.47
N PRO A 92 -9.52 22.03 -4.53
CA PRO A 92 -9.82 22.13 -3.10
C PRO A 92 -10.48 23.47 -2.69
N GLY A 93 -10.46 24.51 -3.52
CA GLY A 93 -11.15 25.77 -3.24
C GLY A 93 -12.68 25.67 -3.39
N THR A 94 -13.17 24.78 -4.26
CA THR A 94 -14.60 24.69 -4.63
C THR A 94 -15.18 23.29 -4.46
N ASP A 95 -14.35 22.26 -4.53
CA ASP A 95 -14.76 20.88 -4.75
C ASP A 95 -14.59 19.98 -3.54
N ARG A 96 -14.15 20.52 -2.40
CA ARG A 96 -13.93 19.72 -1.17
C ARG A 96 -15.12 18.84 -0.80
N TRP A 97 -16.33 19.32 -1.02
CA TRP A 97 -17.57 18.58 -0.77
C TRP A 97 -17.65 17.26 -1.55
N ARG A 98 -16.91 17.11 -2.66
CA ARG A 98 -16.81 15.87 -3.43
C ARG A 98 -15.96 14.82 -2.72
N VAL A 99 -15.05 15.21 -1.83
CA VAL A 99 -14.13 14.29 -1.15
C VAL A 99 -14.91 13.37 -0.22
N LEU A 100 -14.86 12.07 -0.49
CA LEU A 100 -15.27 11.04 0.47
C LEU A 100 -14.05 10.58 1.28
N GLU A 101 -12.93 10.34 0.59
CA GLU A 101 -11.67 9.96 1.22
C GLU A 101 -10.47 10.29 0.31
N VAL A 102 -9.38 10.77 0.90
CA VAL A 102 -8.08 10.89 0.21
C VAL A 102 -7.01 10.16 1.00
N LEU A 103 -6.35 9.19 0.36
CA LEU A 103 -5.19 8.49 0.86
C LEU A 103 -3.95 8.90 0.07
N VAL A 104 -2.98 9.48 0.74
CA VAL A 104 -1.63 9.73 0.19
C VAL A 104 -0.65 8.90 1.00
N PHE A 105 0.02 7.94 0.38
CA PHE A 105 0.83 6.98 1.12
C PHE A 105 2.15 6.67 0.43
N GLY A 106 3.09 6.18 1.23
CA GLY A 106 4.38 5.70 0.80
C GLY A 106 4.82 4.54 1.70
N PRO A 107 6.06 4.04 1.54
CA PRO A 107 6.51 2.88 2.30
C PRO A 107 6.46 3.05 3.81
N HIS A 108 6.65 4.29 4.30
CA HIS A 108 6.86 4.58 5.73
C HIS A 108 5.83 5.51 6.37
N ALA A 109 4.85 6.01 5.61
CA ALA A 109 3.79 6.88 6.13
C ALA A 109 2.54 6.83 5.23
N GLN A 110 1.40 7.19 5.80
CA GLN A 110 0.13 7.37 5.10
C GLN A 110 -0.64 8.53 5.72
N ILE A 111 -1.11 9.43 4.88
CA ILE A 111 -2.08 10.47 5.19
C ILE A 111 -3.47 10.00 4.75
N ARG A 112 -4.47 10.18 5.61
CA ARG A 112 -5.88 9.96 5.32
C ARG A 112 -6.65 11.23 5.60
N LEU A 113 -7.35 11.76 4.60
CA LEU A 113 -8.29 12.86 4.73
C LEU A 113 -9.71 12.28 4.60
N GLY A 114 -10.59 12.62 5.54
CA GLY A 114 -11.98 12.17 5.54
C GLY A 114 -12.88 13.02 4.65
N GLU A 115 -14.18 12.79 4.77
CA GLU A 115 -15.23 13.46 4.00
C GLU A 115 -15.10 15.00 4.07
N GLY A 116 -15.26 15.66 2.93
CA GLY A 116 -15.12 17.11 2.83
C GLY A 116 -13.68 17.61 3.06
N ALA A 117 -12.72 16.71 3.27
CA ALA A 117 -11.44 16.99 3.91
C ALA A 117 -11.60 17.77 5.25
N ALA A 118 -12.68 17.50 6.00
CA ALA A 118 -12.97 18.19 7.27
C ALA A 118 -12.02 17.77 8.41
N SER A 119 -11.48 16.56 8.32
CA SER A 119 -10.50 16.02 9.26
C SER A 119 -9.49 15.16 8.52
N GLY A 120 -8.29 15.03 9.09
CA GLY A 120 -7.28 14.14 8.55
C GLY A 120 -6.31 13.66 9.61
N TRP A 121 -5.64 12.56 9.31
CA TRP A 121 -4.64 11.95 10.16
C TRP A 121 -3.47 11.49 9.32
N VAL A 122 -2.30 11.45 9.95
CA VAL A 122 -1.13 10.77 9.40
C VAL A 122 -0.70 9.65 10.33
N SER A 123 -0.44 8.50 9.73
CA SER A 123 0.10 7.31 10.37
C SER A 123 1.51 7.05 9.85
N ALA A 124 2.47 6.91 10.75
CA ALA A 124 3.88 6.67 10.44
C ALA A 124 4.45 5.52 11.27
N GLU A 125 5.63 5.04 10.90
CA GLU A 125 6.33 4.03 11.70
C GLU A 125 6.69 4.58 13.08
N GLY A 126 6.18 3.94 14.13
CA GLY A 126 6.52 4.28 15.50
C GLY A 126 7.82 3.62 15.95
N ARG A 127 8.56 4.29 16.85
CA ARG A 127 9.81 3.77 17.41
C ARG A 127 9.57 3.15 18.79
N HIS A 128 9.28 1.86 18.84
CA HIS A 128 9.10 1.18 20.12
C HIS A 128 9.70 -0.23 20.11
N ASP A 129 10.30 -0.60 21.25
CA ASP A 129 10.64 -1.99 21.56
C ASP A 129 9.34 -2.72 21.88
N VAL A 130 8.80 -3.40 20.87
CA VAL A 130 7.51 -4.08 20.95
C VAL A 130 7.72 -5.59 21.09
N PRO A 131 6.92 -6.28 21.91
CA PRO A 131 6.96 -7.74 21.99
C PRO A 131 6.82 -8.37 20.60
N GLU A 132 7.51 -9.49 20.38
CA GLU A 132 7.57 -10.14 19.06
C GLU A 132 6.18 -10.43 18.48
N TRP A 133 5.24 -10.89 19.32
CA TRP A 133 3.89 -11.20 18.90
C TRP A 133 3.06 -9.97 18.49
N LEU A 134 3.45 -8.75 18.90
CA LEU A 134 2.83 -7.48 18.52
C LEU A 134 3.62 -6.69 17.47
N ARG A 135 4.75 -7.23 16.98
CA ARG A 135 5.52 -6.55 15.94
C ARG A 135 4.68 -6.32 14.69
N PRO A 136 4.74 -5.12 14.08
CA PRO A 136 4.08 -4.86 12.82
C PRO A 136 4.56 -5.81 11.73
N ARG A 137 3.65 -6.26 10.87
CA ARG A 137 3.93 -7.28 9.84
C ARG A 137 3.57 -6.76 8.46
N ASP A 138 4.43 -6.97 7.49
CA ASP A 138 4.12 -6.64 6.10
C ASP A 138 3.23 -7.74 5.49
N ARG A 139 2.25 -7.30 4.69
CA ARG A 139 1.34 -8.13 3.92
C ARG A 139 1.22 -7.61 2.50
N SER A 140 0.80 -8.50 1.61
CA SER A 140 0.48 -8.20 0.22
C SER A 140 -0.85 -8.82 -0.10
N PHE A 141 -1.74 -8.00 -0.64
CA PHE A 141 -3.00 -8.45 -1.19
C PHE A 141 -2.88 -8.44 -2.71
N LEU A 142 -3.21 -9.58 -3.33
CA LEU A 142 -3.30 -9.68 -4.78
C LEU A 142 -4.44 -8.78 -5.25
N LEU A 143 -4.14 -7.85 -6.15
CA LEU A 143 -5.16 -7.11 -6.87
C LEU A 143 -5.68 -8.02 -7.97
N GLN A 144 -6.86 -8.57 -7.73
CA GLN A 144 -7.54 -9.39 -8.72
C GLN A 144 -8.25 -8.47 -9.71
N GLY A 145 -7.86 -8.59 -10.97
CA GLY A 145 -8.61 -8.13 -12.12
C GLY A 145 -8.86 -9.31 -13.04
N TRP A 146 -9.68 -9.11 -14.07
CA TRP A 146 -9.88 -10.14 -15.08
C TRP A 146 -8.59 -10.27 -15.92
N PRO A 147 -8.02 -11.48 -16.05
CA PRO A 147 -6.80 -11.68 -16.82
C PRO A 147 -7.06 -11.50 -18.32
N GLY A 148 -6.03 -11.07 -19.04
CA GLY A 148 -6.09 -10.92 -20.50
C GLY A 148 -6.23 -9.47 -21.01
N ALA A 149 -5.78 -9.28 -22.24
CA ALA A 149 -5.65 -7.96 -22.89
C ALA A 149 -6.98 -7.21 -23.06
N ASP A 150 -8.12 -7.92 -23.02
CA ASP A 150 -9.46 -7.33 -23.13
C ASP A 150 -9.93 -6.66 -21.84
N HIS A 151 -9.23 -6.91 -20.72
CA HIS A 151 -9.67 -6.51 -19.38
C HIS A 151 -8.66 -5.63 -18.66
N SER A 152 -7.39 -5.69 -19.08
CA SER A 152 -6.34 -4.84 -18.55
C SER A 152 -5.34 -4.47 -19.64
N ARG A 153 -4.85 -3.23 -19.58
CA ARG A 153 -3.70 -2.81 -20.38
C ARG A 153 -2.83 -1.83 -19.62
N THR A 154 -1.52 -2.00 -19.75
CA THR A 154 -0.54 -1.03 -19.24
C THR A 154 -0.32 0.04 -20.31
N LEU A 155 -0.37 1.30 -19.89
CA LEU A 155 -0.11 2.45 -20.75
C LEU A 155 1.40 2.75 -20.75
N GLU A 156 1.92 3.13 -21.91
CA GLU A 156 3.30 3.60 -22.04
C GLU A 156 3.47 4.97 -21.38
N GLY A 157 4.61 5.20 -20.73
CA GLY A 157 4.93 6.47 -20.08
C GLY A 157 6.00 6.35 -19.00
N GLY A 158 6.46 7.49 -18.49
CA GLY A 158 7.50 7.54 -17.45
C GLY A 158 7.05 7.06 -16.06
N VAL A 159 5.73 6.93 -15.85
CA VAL A 159 5.14 6.33 -14.65
C VAL A 159 4.15 5.26 -15.10
N PRO A 160 4.29 4.00 -14.66
CA PRO A 160 3.44 2.93 -15.13
C PRO A 160 1.99 3.15 -14.66
N ARG A 161 1.04 2.99 -15.59
CA ARG A 161 -0.39 3.03 -15.31
C ARG A 161 -1.06 1.86 -15.99
N SER A 162 -2.07 1.28 -15.36
CA SER A 162 -2.93 0.27 -15.98
C SER A 162 -4.38 0.71 -15.95
N VAL A 163 -5.08 0.50 -17.06
CA VAL A 163 -6.54 0.56 -17.08
C VAL A 163 -7.03 -0.84 -16.77
N THR A 164 -7.91 -0.96 -15.78
CA THR A 164 -8.51 -2.22 -15.35
C THR A 164 -10.02 -2.07 -15.37
N ARG A 165 -10.74 -3.17 -15.66
CA ARG A 165 -12.20 -3.19 -15.61
C ARG A 165 -12.70 -4.10 -14.48
N GLU A 166 -13.55 -3.55 -13.63
CA GLU A 166 -14.24 -4.29 -12.57
C GLU A 166 -15.41 -5.10 -13.13
N PRO A 167 -15.90 -6.15 -12.42
CA PRO A 167 -17.09 -6.91 -12.83
C PRO A 167 -18.35 -6.06 -13.02
N SER A 168 -18.44 -4.92 -12.32
CA SER A 168 -19.51 -3.92 -12.46
C SER A 168 -19.50 -3.22 -13.83
N GLY A 169 -18.44 -3.40 -14.63
CA GLY A 169 -18.17 -2.65 -15.85
C GLY A 169 -17.46 -1.32 -15.60
N ALA A 170 -17.26 -0.92 -14.34
CA ALA A 170 -16.50 0.27 -13.99
C ALA A 170 -15.03 0.11 -14.40
N GLU A 171 -14.46 1.15 -14.98
CA GLU A 171 -13.03 1.19 -15.27
C GLU A 171 -12.31 1.92 -14.14
N ALA A 172 -11.11 1.45 -13.82
CA ALA A 172 -10.22 2.04 -12.84
C ALA A 172 -8.82 2.14 -13.42
N VAL A 173 -8.22 3.31 -13.27
CA VAL A 173 -6.81 3.52 -13.58
C VAL A 173 -6.01 3.22 -12.32
N LEU A 174 -5.05 2.31 -12.39
CA LEU A 174 -4.16 1.98 -11.28
C LEU A 174 -2.74 2.49 -11.57
N PRO A 175 -2.06 3.10 -10.61
CA PRO A 175 -0.72 3.68 -10.80
C PRO A 175 0.38 2.61 -10.66
N VAL A 176 0.22 1.50 -11.39
CA VAL A 176 1.12 0.35 -11.42
C VAL A 176 0.99 -0.36 -12.76
N ALA A 177 2.06 -1.00 -13.23
CA ALA A 177 1.99 -1.87 -14.40
C ALA A 177 1.12 -3.08 -14.05
N TRP A 178 0.24 -3.48 -14.97
CA TRP A 178 -0.57 -4.67 -14.74
C TRP A 178 0.27 -5.92 -14.98
N THR A 179 0.18 -6.88 -14.06
CA THR A 179 0.75 -8.22 -14.21
C THR A 179 -0.34 -9.20 -13.82
N ASP A 180 -0.80 -9.98 -14.79
CA ASP A 180 -1.75 -11.05 -14.52
C ASP A 180 -1.19 -12.02 -13.49
N PHE A 181 -2.07 -12.53 -12.65
CA PHE A 181 -1.66 -13.51 -11.66
C PHE A 181 -1.15 -14.77 -12.35
N SER A 182 0.05 -15.20 -11.98
CA SER A 182 0.55 -16.52 -12.32
C SER A 182 1.16 -17.16 -11.08
N GLY A 183 0.99 -18.46 -10.93
CA GLY A 183 1.55 -19.22 -9.82
C GLY A 183 2.23 -20.48 -10.35
N ARG A 184 3.44 -20.76 -9.90
CA ARG A 184 4.09 -22.05 -10.13
C ARG A 184 4.53 -22.66 -8.82
N LEU A 185 4.44 -23.99 -8.75
CA LEU A 185 5.01 -24.73 -7.63
C LEU A 185 6.54 -24.74 -7.79
N ARG A 186 7.23 -24.18 -6.82
CA ARG A 186 8.69 -24.21 -6.70
C ARG A 186 9.08 -25.34 -5.73
N PRO A 187 9.78 -26.38 -6.19
CA PRO A 187 10.22 -27.46 -5.29
C PRO A 187 11.13 -26.92 -4.17
N LEU A 188 10.97 -27.46 -2.96
CA LEU A 188 11.88 -27.22 -1.84
C LEU A 188 12.93 -28.35 -1.74
N PRO A 189 14.05 -28.14 -1.03
CA PRO A 189 15.11 -29.15 -0.91
C PRO A 189 14.62 -30.49 -0.33
N GLU A 190 13.61 -30.45 0.53
CA GLU A 190 12.98 -31.63 1.12
C GLU A 190 12.01 -32.29 0.12
N ARG A 191 12.12 -33.62 -0.02
CA ARG A 191 11.35 -34.39 -1.00
C ARG A 191 9.85 -34.26 -0.75
N GLY A 192 9.10 -33.91 -1.80
CA GLY A 192 7.64 -33.81 -1.75
C GLY A 192 7.12 -32.46 -1.24
N ARG A 193 8.02 -31.53 -0.90
CA ARG A 193 7.69 -30.17 -0.46
C ARG A 193 7.82 -29.16 -1.58
N GLY A 194 7.02 -28.11 -1.52
CA GLY A 194 7.00 -27.08 -2.55
C GLY A 194 6.33 -25.80 -2.08
N ALA A 195 6.89 -24.65 -2.47
CA ALA A 195 6.34 -23.33 -2.22
C ALA A 195 5.60 -22.81 -3.44
N LEU A 196 4.56 -22.01 -3.26
CA LEU A 196 3.94 -21.29 -4.36
C LEU A 196 4.74 -20.03 -4.66
N GLU A 197 5.40 -20.00 -5.82
CA GLU A 197 5.97 -18.78 -6.37
C GLU A 197 4.89 -18.08 -7.21
N SER A 198 4.43 -16.92 -6.74
CA SER A 198 3.38 -16.14 -7.41
C SER A 198 3.91 -14.83 -7.98
N THR A 199 3.47 -14.51 -9.18
CA THR A 199 3.57 -13.18 -9.78
C THR A 199 2.18 -12.57 -9.93
N GLY A 200 2.08 -11.25 -9.91
CA GLY A 200 0.82 -10.53 -10.07
C GLY A 200 0.98 -9.04 -9.79
N THR A 201 -0.14 -8.34 -9.69
CA THR A 201 -0.20 -6.97 -9.18
C THR A 201 -0.64 -6.98 -7.72
N TRP A 202 0.04 -6.23 -6.86
CA TRP A 202 -0.08 -6.32 -5.40
C TRP A 202 -0.28 -4.96 -4.76
N LEU A 203 -1.20 -4.88 -3.81
CA LEU A 203 -1.27 -3.83 -2.80
C LEU A 203 -0.52 -4.30 -1.56
N THR A 204 0.52 -3.58 -1.15
CA THR A 204 1.26 -3.89 0.06
C THR A 204 0.74 -3.07 1.22
N VAL A 205 0.61 -3.71 2.39
CA VAL A 205 0.20 -3.05 3.63
C VAL A 205 1.12 -3.46 4.76
N ARG A 206 1.07 -2.68 5.84
CA ARG A 206 1.64 -3.04 7.14
C ARG A 206 0.51 -3.18 8.14
N GLU A 207 0.45 -4.35 8.78
CA GLU A 207 -0.48 -4.68 9.84
C GLU A 207 0.10 -4.30 11.19
N TYR A 208 -0.66 -3.55 11.97
CA TYR A 208 -0.33 -3.18 13.32
C TYR A 208 -1.31 -3.87 14.26
N TRP A 209 -0.74 -4.45 15.31
CA TRP A 209 -1.45 -5.34 16.23
C TRP A 209 -1.66 -4.65 17.56
N ALA A 210 -2.69 -5.06 18.27
CA ALA A 210 -2.93 -4.61 19.62
C ALA A 210 -3.38 -5.79 20.48
N ALA A 211 -3.13 -5.67 21.79
CA ALA A 211 -3.63 -6.58 22.79
C ALA A 211 -4.72 -5.87 23.60
N ASP A 212 -5.84 -6.54 23.78
CA ASP A 212 -6.86 -6.13 24.74
C ASP A 212 -6.31 -6.35 26.16
N PRO A 213 -6.18 -5.28 26.99
CA PRO A 213 -5.61 -5.40 28.32
C PRO A 213 -6.51 -6.14 29.32
N LEU A 214 -7.81 -6.27 29.04
CA LEU A 214 -8.78 -6.95 29.90
C LEU A 214 -8.86 -8.45 29.60
N THR A 215 -8.85 -8.81 28.31
CA THR A 215 -9.03 -10.21 27.88
C THR A 215 -7.72 -10.90 27.51
N GLY A 216 -6.66 -10.13 27.25
CA GLY A 216 -5.42 -10.63 26.67
C GLY A 216 -5.55 -11.01 25.19
N ALA A 217 -6.70 -10.79 24.56
CA ALA A 217 -6.93 -11.10 23.15
C ALA A 217 -6.02 -10.23 22.27
N VAL A 218 -5.38 -10.83 21.28
CA VAL A 218 -4.49 -10.15 20.34
C VAL A 218 -5.12 -10.16 18.95
N GLY A 219 -5.15 -9.00 18.30
CA GLY A 219 -5.74 -8.85 16.97
C GLY A 219 -5.11 -7.73 16.16
N VAL A 220 -5.42 -7.71 14.87
CA VAL A 220 -5.04 -6.59 14.00
C VAL A 220 -5.92 -5.39 14.34
N ALA A 221 -5.30 -4.27 14.66
CA ALA A 221 -5.99 -3.03 15.04
C ALA A 221 -5.95 -1.98 13.93
N PHE A 222 -4.94 -2.02 13.05
CA PHE A 222 -4.74 -1.00 12.04
C PHE A 222 -3.97 -1.53 10.82
N HIS A 223 -4.40 -1.14 9.63
CA HIS A 223 -3.68 -1.38 8.37
C HIS A 223 -3.22 -0.06 7.78
N ARG A 224 -1.96 -0.02 7.35
CA ARG A 224 -1.42 1.10 6.57
C ARG A 224 -1.02 0.62 5.18
N LEU A 225 -1.44 1.32 4.14
CA LEU A 225 -0.93 1.10 2.79
C LEU A 225 0.56 1.46 2.73
N THR A 226 1.36 0.61 2.11
CA THR A 226 2.82 0.81 1.97
C THR A 226 3.29 0.83 0.53
N GLY A 227 2.42 0.44 -0.42
CA GLY A 227 2.74 0.56 -1.83
C GLY A 227 1.87 -0.25 -2.77
N LEU A 228 2.12 -0.05 -4.06
CA LEU A 228 1.59 -0.82 -5.17
C LEU A 228 2.77 -1.39 -5.95
N ARG A 229 2.72 -2.69 -6.27
CA ARG A 229 3.83 -3.40 -6.92
C ARG A 229 3.32 -4.37 -7.97
N ALA A 230 4.13 -4.67 -8.96
CA ALA A 230 3.90 -5.72 -9.94
C ALA A 230 5.05 -6.72 -9.94
N GLY A 231 4.79 -7.94 -10.42
CA GLY A 231 5.77 -9.03 -10.44
C GLY A 231 5.62 -9.98 -9.26
N THR A 232 6.73 -10.54 -8.78
CA THR A 232 6.73 -11.51 -7.68
C THR A 232 6.12 -10.94 -6.40
N LYS A 233 5.38 -11.79 -5.66
CA LYS A 233 4.79 -11.42 -4.36
C LYS A 233 5.81 -10.71 -3.46
N PRO A 234 5.58 -9.45 -3.06
CA PRO A 234 6.63 -8.63 -2.46
C PRO A 234 6.79 -8.79 -0.95
N THR A 235 5.85 -9.43 -0.25
CA THR A 235 5.92 -9.59 1.22
C THR A 235 5.70 -11.02 1.69
N GLY A 236 6.36 -11.31 2.81
CA GLY A 236 6.04 -12.40 3.72
C GLY A 236 6.82 -13.69 3.45
N PRO A 237 6.92 -14.56 4.45
CA PRO A 237 7.49 -15.88 4.28
C PRO A 237 6.75 -16.64 3.17
N GLU A 238 7.49 -17.44 2.42
CA GLU A 238 6.88 -18.44 1.55
C GLU A 238 6.31 -19.56 2.44
N PHE A 239 5.23 -20.18 2.01
CA PHE A 239 4.62 -21.30 2.74
C PHE A 239 4.59 -22.53 1.84
N ASP A 240 4.81 -23.70 2.43
CA ASP A 240 4.64 -24.96 1.74
C ASP A 240 3.15 -25.13 1.36
N VAL A 241 2.89 -25.49 0.10
CA VAL A 241 1.53 -25.59 -0.46
C VAL A 241 0.77 -26.78 0.14
N GLY A 242 1.47 -27.83 0.57
CA GLY A 242 0.87 -29.01 1.17
C GLY A 242 0.65 -28.86 2.68
N THR A 243 1.68 -28.44 3.41
CA THR A 243 1.64 -28.41 4.89
C THR A 243 1.20 -27.08 5.47
N GLY A 244 1.32 -25.98 4.72
CA GLY A 244 1.08 -24.63 5.24
C GLY A 244 2.18 -24.13 6.18
N ASP A 245 3.28 -24.88 6.32
CA ASP A 245 4.41 -24.46 7.14
C ASP A 245 5.16 -23.32 6.47
N GLN A 246 5.62 -22.37 7.28
CA GLN A 246 6.54 -21.33 6.83
C GLN A 246 7.83 -21.98 6.31
N VAL A 247 8.22 -21.58 5.10
CA VAL A 247 9.50 -21.90 4.49
C VAL A 247 10.51 -20.89 5.01
N GLU A 248 11.49 -21.37 5.78
CA GLU A 248 12.61 -20.54 6.21
C GLU A 248 13.37 -20.01 4.98
N PRO A 249 13.80 -18.73 4.96
CA PRO A 249 14.60 -18.20 3.88
C PRO A 249 15.89 -19.00 3.77
N GLY A 250 16.02 -19.83 2.73
CA GLY A 250 17.22 -20.64 2.51
C GLY A 250 18.45 -19.74 2.47
N GLY A 251 19.39 -19.99 3.38
CA GLY A 251 20.68 -19.32 3.40
C GLY A 251 21.32 -19.41 2.01
N ARG A 252 21.78 -18.27 1.48
CA ARG A 252 22.57 -18.25 0.25
C ARG A 252 23.68 -19.28 0.37
N ASP A 253 23.75 -20.14 -0.64
CA ASP A 253 24.79 -21.12 -0.90
C ASP A 253 26.19 -20.50 -0.65
N ARG A 254 26.72 -20.69 0.56
CA ARG A 254 28.12 -20.43 0.89
C ARG A 254 28.81 -21.79 0.87
N GLY A 255 29.39 -22.17 -0.27
CA GLY A 255 30.39 -23.23 -0.29
C GLY A 255 30.41 -24.12 -1.51
N ARG A 256 30.78 -23.57 -2.68
CA ARG A 256 31.59 -24.32 -3.66
C ARG A 256 32.68 -23.42 -4.19
N GLY A 257 33.82 -23.46 -3.51
CA GLY A 257 35.00 -22.69 -3.89
C GLY A 257 36.10 -22.91 -2.87
N GLN A 258 36.66 -24.12 -2.86
CA GLN A 258 38.03 -24.49 -2.49
C GLN A 258 38.08 -26.02 -2.38
N GLU A 259 38.26 -26.70 -3.51
CA GLU A 259 39.03 -27.94 -3.49
C GLU A 259 40.48 -27.57 -3.77
N GLU A 260 41.32 -27.95 -2.83
CA GLU A 260 42.73 -27.64 -2.72
C GLU A 260 43.53 -28.29 -3.85
N GLU A 261 44.47 -27.53 -4.43
CA GLU A 261 45.69 -28.11 -4.96
C GLU A 261 46.40 -28.88 -3.84
N ARG A 262 46.58 -30.19 -4.03
CA ARG A 262 47.74 -30.97 -3.60
C ARG A 262 47.79 -32.32 -4.30
#